data_AF-A0A1V6XKG8-F1
#
_entry.id   AF-A0A1V6XKG8-F1
#
_cell.length_a   1.000
_cell.length_b   1.000
_cell.length_c   1.000
_cell.angle_alpha   90.00
_cell.angle_beta   90.00
_cell.angle_gamma   90.00
#
_symmetry.space_group_name_H-M   'P 1'
#
loop_
_entity.id
_entity.type
_entity.pdbx_description
1 polymer ?
#
loop_
_entity_poly.entity_id
_entity_poly.type
_entity_poly.pdbx_seq_one_letter_code
_entity_poly.pdbx_strand_id
1 'polypeptide(L)' 'MAGVCPYSLSQFPYLHCYVQTFIRKNTVLLTTAFAGAFAFELAFDITSNKVWDSWNQGRQWKDIKHRYMVKEEEDDE' A
#
# COMPACT_ATOMS: atom_id res chain seq x y z
N MET A 1 -31.84 16.85 39.82
CA MET A 1 -31.15 15.64 39.29
C MET A 1 -30.97 15.83 37.79
N ALA A 2 -29.98 16.62 37.38
CA ALA A 2 -29.67 16.86 35.99
C ALA A 2 -28.16 17.13 35.90
N GLY A 3 -27.47 16.50 34.96
CA GLY A 3 -26.08 16.82 34.67
C GLY A 3 -25.17 15.61 34.44
N VAL A 4 -25.52 14.75 33.48
CA VAL A 4 -24.57 13.77 32.93
C VAL A 4 -24.18 14.25 31.52
N CYS A 5 -22.99 14.82 31.38
CA CYS A 5 -21.87 14.31 30.56
C CYS A 5 -20.81 15.42 30.31
N PRO A 6 -19.56 15.26 30.80
CA PRO A 6 -18.51 16.27 30.69
C PRO A 6 -17.63 16.03 29.45
N TYR A 7 -18.18 16.10 28.24
CA TYR A 7 -17.34 16.03 27.04
C TYR A 7 -17.77 17.09 26.03
N SER A 8 -17.12 18.26 26.12
CA SER A 8 -17.21 19.30 25.11
C SER A 8 -16.80 18.72 23.76
N LEU A 9 -17.66 18.85 22.75
CA LEU A 9 -17.44 18.41 21.36
C LEU A 9 -16.24 19.07 20.66
N SER A 10 -15.49 19.92 21.36
CA SER A 10 -14.33 20.67 20.88
C SER A 10 -12.97 19.96 21.09
N GLN A 11 -12.92 18.80 21.74
CA GLN A 11 -11.64 18.23 22.20
C GLN A 11 -10.90 17.34 21.18
N PHE A 12 -11.58 16.80 20.16
CA PHE A 12 -10.97 15.97 19.10
C PHE A 12 -11.62 16.20 17.71
N PRO A 13 -11.43 17.38 17.09
CA PRO A 13 -12.13 17.72 15.84
C PRO A 13 -11.77 16.79 14.67
N TYR A 14 -10.52 16.34 14.59
CA TYR A 14 -10.02 15.51 13.48
C TYR A 14 -10.49 14.06 13.53
N LEU A 15 -10.48 13.47 14.73
CA LEU A 15 -10.93 12.09 14.93
C LEU A 15 -12.43 11.97 14.72
N HIS A 16 -13.21 12.94 15.24
CA HIS A 16 -14.66 12.94 15.12
C HIS A 16 -15.12 13.12 13.67
N CYS A 17 -14.44 13.96 12.90
CA CYS A 17 -14.70 14.13 11.47
C CYS A 17 -14.42 12.83 10.69
N TYR A 18 -13.27 12.19 10.90
CA TYR A 18 -12.88 10.97 10.21
C TYR A 18 -13.88 9.81 10.40
N VAL A 19 -14.30 9.57 11.64
CA VAL A 19 -15.25 8.49 11.96
C VAL A 19 -16.63 8.82 11.39
N GLN A 20 -17.03 10.09 11.40
CA GLN A 20 -18.32 10.55 10.88
C GLN A 20 -18.39 10.52 9.34
N THR A 21 -17.28 10.74 8.62
CA THR A 21 -17.24 10.75 7.15
C THR A 21 -17.01 9.38 6.54
N PHE A 22 -16.10 8.56 7.07
CA PHE A 22 -15.71 7.29 6.44
C PHE A 22 -16.28 6.05 7.13
N ILE A 23 -16.41 6.06 8.46
CA ILE A 23 -16.69 4.83 9.22
C ILE A 23 -18.17 4.68 9.58
N ARG A 24 -18.90 5.77 9.78
CA ARG A 24 -20.28 5.72 10.29
C ARG A 24 -21.30 5.11 9.31
N LYS A 25 -21.10 5.25 7.99
CA LYS A 25 -22.02 4.71 6.98
C LYS A 25 -21.45 3.40 6.44
N ASN A 26 -22.13 2.27 6.69
CA ASN A 26 -21.69 0.93 6.23
C ASN A 26 -21.35 0.88 4.74
N THR A 27 -22.14 1.52 3.87
CA THR A 27 -21.85 1.57 2.43
C THR A 27 -20.56 2.34 2.11
N VAL A 28 -20.31 3.46 2.80
CA VAL A 28 -19.10 4.27 2.60
C VAL A 28 -17.87 3.53 3.14
N LEU A 29 -18.01 2.87 4.29
CA LEU A 29 -16.95 2.06 4.87
C LEU A 29 -16.53 0.93 3.93
N LEU A 30 -17.47 0.14 3.44
CA LEU A 30 -17.18 -1.01 2.57
C LEU A 30 -16.60 -0.58 1.22
N THR A 31 -17.16 0.47 0.61
CA THR A 31 -16.63 0.99 -0.67
C THR A 31 -15.23 1.58 -0.52
N THR A 32 -14.98 2.33 0.56
CA THR A 32 -13.66 2.87 0.89
C THR A 32 -12.66 1.74 1.18
N ALA A 33 -13.08 0.68 1.88
CA ALA A 33 -12.24 -0.47 2.16
C ALA A 33 -11.86 -1.23 0.88
N PHE A 34 -12.81 -1.50 -0.02
CA PHE A 34 -12.51 -2.17 -1.30
C PHE A 34 -11.65 -1.32 -2.23
N ALA A 35 -11.99 -0.03 -2.38
CA ALA A 35 -11.18 0.89 -3.18
C ALA A 35 -9.78 1.06 -2.58
N GLY A 36 -9.68 1.17 -1.26
CA GLY A 36 -8.42 1.25 -0.54
C GLY A 36 -7.58 -0.01 -0.67
N ALA A 37 -8.19 -1.19 -0.59
CA ALA A 37 -7.50 -2.47 -0.76
C ALA A 37 -6.89 -2.59 -2.17
N PHE A 38 -7.66 -2.28 -3.22
CA PHE A 38 -7.16 -2.34 -4.60
C PHE A 38 -6.04 -1.31 -4.86
N ALA A 39 -6.22 -0.08 -4.38
CA ALA A 39 -5.18 0.95 -4.48
C ALA A 39 -3.91 0.56 -3.70
N PHE A 40 -4.08 -0.04 -2.52
CA PHE A 40 -2.98 -0.51 -1.69
C PHE A 40 -2.23 -1.67 -2.33
N GLU A 41 -2.93 -2.66 -2.91
CA GLU A 41 -2.32 -3.79 -3.64
C GLU A 41 -1.37 -3.30 -4.73
N LEU A 42 -1.87 -2.43 -5.63
CA LEU A 42 -1.07 -1.82 -6.70
C LEU A 42 0.16 -1.06 -6.16
N ALA A 43 -0.06 -0.21 -5.15
CA ALA A 43 1.02 0.58 -4.58
C ALA A 43 2.06 -0.29 -3.86
N PHE A 44 1.59 -1.30 -3.12
CA PHE A 44 2.43 -2.20 -2.34
C PHE A 44 3.27 -3.09 -3.24
N ASP A 45 2.71 -3.66 -4.31
CA ASP A 45 3.45 -4.49 -5.25
C ASP A 45 4.57 -3.71 -5.95
N ILE A 46 4.26 -2.52 -6.46
CA ILE A 46 5.27 -1.67 -7.13
C ILE A 46 6.36 -1.27 -6.16
N THR A 47 5.97 -0.84 -4.96
CA THR A 47 6.94 -0.34 -3.96
C THR A 47 7.81 -1.47 -3.43
N SER A 48 7.22 -2.61 -3.09
CA SER A 48 7.93 -3.76 -2.55
C SER A 48 8.92 -4.33 -3.56
N ASN A 49 8.53 -4.44 -4.84
CA ASN A 49 9.45 -4.83 -5.90
C ASN A 49 10.61 -3.84 -6.04
N LYS A 50 10.36 -2.53 -6.02
CA LYS A 50 11.44 -1.53 -6.09
C LYS A 50 12.41 -1.60 -4.90
N VAL A 51 11.88 -1.80 -3.69
CA VAL A 51 12.70 -1.96 -2.48
C VAL A 51 13.55 -3.22 -2.60
N TRP A 52 12.94 -4.33 -3.02
CA TRP A 52 13.64 -5.60 -3.23
C TRP A 52 14.74 -5.47 -4.28
N ASP A 53 14.43 -4.81 -5.40
CA ASP A 53 15.33 -4.59 -6.51
C ASP A 53 16.55 -3.78 -6.08
N SER A 54 16.33 -2.69 -5.34
CA SER A 54 17.39 -1.83 -4.84
C SER A 54 18.30 -2.54 -3.85
N TRP A 55 17.77 -3.46 -3.04
CA TRP A 55 18.58 -4.18 -2.06
C TRP A 55 19.36 -5.32 -2.71
N ASN A 56 18.80 -5.99 -3.72
CA ASN A 56 19.41 -7.16 -4.35
C ASN A 56 20.06 -6.84 -5.70
N GLN A 57 20.48 -5.60 -5.94
CA GLN A 57 21.12 -5.21 -7.20
C GLN A 57 22.37 -6.07 -7.47
N GLY A 58 22.50 -6.53 -8.72
CA GLY A 58 23.63 -7.35 -9.16
C GLY A 58 23.56 -8.83 -8.79
N ARG A 59 22.55 -9.24 -8.01
CA ARG A 59 22.28 -10.66 -7.68
C ARG A 59 21.02 -11.21 -8.34
N GLN A 60 20.24 -10.35 -8.98
CA GLN A 60 18.99 -10.75 -9.61
C GLN A 60 19.25 -11.36 -10.99
N TRP A 61 18.47 -12.38 -11.34
CA TRP A 61 18.53 -12.99 -12.66
C TRP A 61 18.40 -11.94 -13.77
N LYS A 62 17.52 -10.94 -13.59
CA LYS A 62 17.35 -9.86 -14.58
C LYS A 62 18.61 -9.03 -14.84
N ASP A 63 19.49 -8.92 -13.84
CA ASP A 63 20.76 -8.20 -13.95
C ASP A 63 21.84 -9.10 -14.57
N ILE A 64 21.79 -10.42 -14.37
CA ILE A 64 22.85 -11.36 -14.77
C ILE A 64 22.54 -12.07 -16.10
N LYS A 65 21.27 -12.18 -16.49
CA LYS A 65 20.80 -12.96 -17.66
C LYS A 65 21.55 -12.66 -18.96
N HIS A 66 21.94 -11.41 -19.16
CA HIS A 66 22.62 -10.95 -20.38
C HIS A 66 23.97 -11.64 -20.57
N ARG A 67 24.62 -12.08 -19.49
CA ARG A 67 25.90 -12.81 -19.53
C ARG A 67 25.73 -14.26 -20.00
N TYR A 68 24.54 -14.83 -19.84
CA TYR A 68 24.26 -16.22 -20.20
C TYR A 68 23.64 -16.34 -21.60
N MET A 69 22.78 -15.40 -22.00
CA MET A 69 22.19 -15.38 -23.34
C MET A 69 23.25 -15.17 -24.44
N VAL A 70 24.24 -14.29 -24.20
CA VAL A 70 25.36 -14.10 -25.14
C VAL A 70 26.23 -15.36 -25.25
N LYS A 71 26.39 -16.10 -24.14
CA LYS A 71 27.19 -17.32 -24.12
C LYS A 71 26.51 -18.46 -24.89
N GLU A 72 25.19 -18.55 -24.85
CA GLU A 72 24.42 -19.50 -25.68
C GLU A 72 24.55 -19.17 -27.16
N GLU A 73 24.50 -17.88 -27.55
CA GLU A 73 24.72 -17.47 -28.95
C GLU A 73 26.15 -17.73 -29.46
N GLU A 74 27.18 -17.57 -28.62
CA GLU A 74 28.58 -17.87 -28.96
C GLU A 74 28.90 -19.39 -28.99
N ASP A 75 28.21 -20.22 -28.19
CA ASP A 75 28.45 -21.67 -28.16
C ASP A 75 27.69 -22.41 -29.32
N ASP A 76 26.72 -21.75 -29.98
CA ASP A 76 25.93 -22.28 -31.12
C ASP A 76 26.47 -21.88 -32.52
N GLU A 77 27.55 -21.08 -32.61
CA GLU A 77 28.28 -20.70 -33.84
C GLU A 77 29.64 -21.45 -33.96
#